data_AF-A0A8B8LK67-F1
#
_entry.id   AF-A0A8B8LK67-F1
#
_cell.length_a   1.000
_cell.length_b   1.000
_cell.length_c   1.000
_cell.angle_alpha   90.00
_cell.angle_beta   90.00
_cell.angle_gamma   90.00
#
_symmetry.space_group_name_H-M   'P 1'
#
loop_
_entity.id
_entity.type
_entity.pdbx_description
1 polymer ?
#
loop_
_entity_poly.entity_id
_entity_poly.type
_entity_poly.pdbx_seq_one_letter_code
_entity_poly.pdbx_strand_id
1 'polypeptide(L)'
;MSKVHLHFQPLILLCLVLSTLFIHYSLADVGTAAQYGSPFLPTACFGRDASQFPSSNMFGAAGEGIWDNGAACGRQYEVRCISAAAPGTCIPGQTIQIKIVDRAQSSVSRPSVTGTSMVLSTTAFQAIASSSSSFLNIEFQQ
;
A
#
# COMPACT_ATOMS: atom_id res chain seq x y z
N MET A 1 -14.89 15.28 -56.05
CA MET A 1 -14.00 15.44 -54.87
C MET A 1 -14.74 14.98 -53.61
N SER A 2 -14.88 13.67 -53.35
CA SER A 2 -15.49 13.18 -52.08
C SER A 2 -15.33 11.65 -51.86
N LYS A 3 -14.12 11.10 -52.05
CA LYS A 3 -13.83 9.67 -51.74
C LYS A 3 -12.66 9.47 -50.78
N VAL A 4 -11.88 10.50 -50.50
CA VAL A 4 -10.70 10.44 -49.60
C VAL A 4 -11.12 10.43 -48.13
N HIS A 5 -12.28 11.01 -47.79
CA HIS A 5 -12.78 11.08 -46.41
C HIS A 5 -13.22 9.73 -45.83
N LEU A 6 -13.71 8.79 -46.66
CA LEU A 6 -14.31 7.54 -46.19
C LEU A 6 -13.27 6.51 -45.69
N HIS A 7 -12.04 6.55 -46.21
CA HIS A 7 -10.95 5.65 -45.83
C HIS A 7 -10.16 6.12 -44.60
N PHE A 8 -10.22 7.40 -44.27
CA PHE A 8 -9.50 7.97 -43.13
C PHE A 8 -10.16 7.59 -41.78
N GLN A 9 -11.47 7.42 -41.79
CA GLN A 9 -12.28 7.09 -40.62
C GLN A 9 -12.00 5.69 -40.00
N PRO A 10 -11.90 4.58 -40.78
CA PRO A 10 -11.54 3.28 -40.22
C PRO A 10 -10.09 3.23 -39.72
N LEU A 11 -9.18 4.01 -40.34
CA LEU A 11 -7.78 4.09 -39.91
C LEU A 11 -7.63 4.82 -38.57
N ILE A 12 -8.35 5.93 -38.37
CA ILE A 12 -8.40 6.64 -37.09
C ILE A 12 -8.98 5.75 -35.99
N LEU A 13 -10.07 5.02 -36.28
CA LEU A 13 -10.68 4.10 -35.33
C LEU A 13 -9.73 2.96 -34.94
N LEU A 14 -9.03 2.39 -35.92
CA LEU A 14 -8.02 1.36 -35.70
C LEU A 14 -6.86 1.89 -34.83
N CYS A 15 -6.35 3.10 -35.09
CA CYS A 15 -5.31 3.74 -34.28
C CYS A 15 -5.77 4.00 -32.84
N LEU A 16 -7.02 4.44 -32.64
CA LEU A 16 -7.61 4.63 -31.31
C LEU A 16 -7.72 3.29 -30.55
N VAL A 17 -8.18 2.22 -31.19
CA VAL A 17 -8.25 0.87 -30.59
C VAL A 17 -6.85 0.32 -30.27
N LEU A 18 -5.87 0.52 -31.15
CA LEU A 18 -4.49 0.12 -30.88
C LEU A 18 -3.89 0.91 -29.72
N SER A 19 -4.23 2.19 -29.57
CA SER A 19 -3.71 3.04 -28.49
C SER A 19 -4.15 2.59 -27.10
N THR A 20 -5.36 2.03 -26.95
CA THR A 20 -5.85 1.54 -25.65
C THR A 20 -5.15 0.26 -25.21
N LEU A 21 -4.60 -0.54 -26.13
CA LEU A 21 -3.84 -1.75 -25.83
C LEU A 21 -2.49 -1.47 -25.17
N PHE A 22 -1.97 -0.24 -25.28
CA PHE A 22 -0.71 0.19 -24.68
C PHE A 22 -0.90 1.00 -23.39
N ILE A 23 -2.14 1.15 -22.90
CA ILE A 23 -2.40 1.82 -21.62
C ILE A 23 -2.20 0.82 -20.49
N HIS A 24 -1.03 0.87 -19.86
CA HIS A 24 -0.80 0.17 -18.59
C HIS A 24 -1.36 1.03 -17.45
N TYR A 25 -2.53 0.65 -16.92
CA TYR A 25 -3.05 1.22 -15.68
C TYR A 25 -2.23 0.68 -14.50
N SER A 26 -1.56 1.55 -13.76
CA SER A 26 -1.06 1.18 -12.42
C SER A 26 -2.25 1.21 -11.46
N LEU A 27 -2.68 0.05 -10.97
CA LEU A 27 -3.76 -0.09 -9.98
C LEU A 27 -3.26 0.09 -8.54
N ALA A 28 -2.18 0.85 -8.35
CA ALA A 28 -1.64 1.16 -7.04
C ALA A 28 -2.35 2.39 -6.46
N ASP A 29 -2.75 2.28 -5.21
CA ASP A 29 -3.23 3.41 -4.41
C ASP A 29 -2.05 4.12 -3.74
N VAL A 30 -2.24 5.38 -3.37
CA VAL A 30 -1.22 6.20 -2.70
C VAL A 30 -1.73 6.59 -1.33
N GLY A 31 -0.87 6.45 -0.33
CA GLY A 31 -1.23 6.78 1.04
C GLY A 31 -0.02 7.08 1.89
N THR A 32 -0.22 6.99 3.20
CA THR A 32 0.84 7.17 4.18
C THR A 32 1.01 5.93 5.04
N ALA A 33 2.24 5.68 5.46
CA ALA A 33 2.59 4.62 6.38
C ALA A 33 3.29 5.18 7.63
N ALA A 34 2.82 4.78 8.80
CA ALA A 34 3.52 4.94 10.07
C ALA A 34 4.17 3.61 10.49
N GLN A 35 4.84 3.59 11.63
CA GLN A 35 5.34 2.37 12.25
C GLN A 35 4.88 2.17 13.69
N TYR A 36 4.84 0.92 14.13
CA TYR A 36 4.55 0.53 15.52
C TYR A 36 5.38 -0.69 15.93
N GLY A 37 5.76 -0.70 17.20
CA GLY A 37 6.49 -1.80 17.84
C GLY A 37 5.59 -2.60 18.78
N SER A 38 6.17 -3.61 19.44
CA SER A 38 5.48 -4.39 20.48
C SER A 38 4.99 -3.49 21.62
N PRO A 39 3.90 -3.84 22.32
CA PRO A 39 3.10 -5.07 22.17
C PRO A 39 2.13 -5.05 20.99
N PHE A 40 1.99 -6.17 20.27
CA PHE A 40 1.09 -6.29 19.11
C PHE A 40 -0.26 -6.94 19.42
N LEU A 41 -0.44 -7.47 20.64
CA LEU A 41 -1.64 -8.19 21.05
C LEU A 41 -2.36 -7.45 22.19
N PRO A 42 -3.69 -7.57 22.30
CA PRO A 42 -4.60 -8.14 21.30
C PRO A 42 -4.74 -7.29 20.03
N THR A 43 -5.08 -7.92 18.91
CA THR A 43 -5.46 -7.24 17.66
C THR A 43 -6.98 -7.19 17.47
N ALA A 44 -7.44 -6.25 16.66
CA ALA A 44 -8.84 -6.17 16.22
C ALA A 44 -9.25 -7.33 15.32
N CYS A 45 -8.32 -7.98 14.60
CA CYS A 45 -8.64 -9.07 13.69
C CYS A 45 -8.91 -10.39 14.41
N PHE A 46 -7.95 -10.86 15.23
CA PHE A 46 -8.01 -12.19 15.83
C PHE A 46 -7.68 -12.18 17.33
N GLY A 47 -7.83 -11.03 17.99
CA GLY A 47 -7.70 -10.92 19.44
C GLY A 47 -6.30 -11.31 19.91
N ARG A 48 -6.22 -12.34 20.76
CA ARG A 48 -4.96 -12.81 21.38
C ARG A 48 -4.24 -13.91 20.60
N ASP A 49 -4.72 -14.28 19.42
CA ASP A 49 -4.12 -15.34 18.62
C ASP A 49 -2.77 -14.90 18.01
N ALA A 50 -1.66 -15.40 18.54
CA ALA A 50 -0.33 -15.09 18.02
C ALA A 50 -0.01 -15.77 16.68
N SER A 51 -0.75 -16.81 16.29
CA SER A 51 -0.53 -17.52 15.02
C SER A 51 -0.89 -16.66 13.79
N GLN A 52 -1.61 -15.55 14.00
CA GLN A 52 -1.93 -14.60 12.95
C GLN A 52 -0.69 -13.87 12.41
N PHE A 53 0.40 -13.75 13.16
CA PHE A 53 1.57 -13.00 12.71
C PHE A 53 2.46 -13.85 11.78
N PRO A 54 2.90 -13.32 10.63
CA PRO A 54 3.89 -14.00 9.81
C PRO A 54 5.23 -14.04 10.55
N SER A 55 5.99 -15.14 10.40
CA SER A 55 7.30 -15.32 11.04
C SER A 55 8.35 -14.28 10.63
N SER A 56 8.16 -13.65 9.47
CA SER A 56 8.99 -12.55 8.95
C SER A 56 8.76 -11.21 9.66
N ASN A 57 7.72 -11.10 10.49
CA ASN A 57 7.20 -9.84 11.03
C ASN A 57 6.78 -8.82 9.95
N MET A 58 6.53 -9.25 8.70
CA MET A 58 6.00 -8.39 7.64
C MET A 58 4.49 -8.27 7.74
N PHE A 59 4.03 -7.40 8.63
CA PHE A 59 2.61 -7.15 8.87
C PHE A 59 2.33 -5.68 9.16
N GLY A 60 1.06 -5.32 9.20
CA GLY A 60 0.62 -3.99 9.60
C GLY A 60 -0.80 -3.95 10.13
N ALA A 61 -1.18 -2.78 10.62
CA ALA A 61 -2.53 -2.42 10.98
C ALA A 61 -3.14 -1.53 9.89
N ALA A 62 -4.40 -1.77 9.53
CA ALA A 62 -5.12 -0.98 8.55
C ALA A 62 -5.62 0.33 9.17
N GLY A 63 -5.36 1.45 8.49
CA GLY A 63 -6.04 2.72 8.77
C GLY A 63 -7.51 2.68 8.36
N GLU A 64 -8.29 3.69 8.75
CA GLU A 64 -9.76 3.67 8.58
C GLU A 64 -10.22 3.57 7.12
N GLY A 65 -9.44 4.08 6.16
CA GLY A 65 -9.74 3.94 4.73
C GLY A 65 -9.54 2.51 4.18
N ILE A 66 -8.74 1.69 4.87
CA ILE A 66 -8.44 0.30 4.46
C ILE A 66 -9.22 -0.70 5.32
N TRP A 67 -9.48 -0.37 6.59
CA TRP A 67 -10.02 -1.29 7.61
C TRP A 67 -11.27 -2.04 7.16
N ASP A 68 -12.17 -1.38 6.43
CA ASP A 68 -13.34 -2.00 5.78
C ASP A 68 -14.17 -2.87 6.75
N ASN A 69 -14.46 -2.32 7.94
CA ASN A 69 -15.18 -3.00 9.01
C ASN A 69 -14.63 -4.40 9.37
N GLY A 70 -13.30 -4.57 9.29
CA GLY A 70 -12.60 -5.82 9.57
C GLY A 70 -12.44 -6.76 8.38
N ALA A 71 -13.03 -6.44 7.22
CA ALA A 71 -12.82 -7.22 6.00
C ALA A 71 -11.37 -7.14 5.50
N ALA A 72 -10.58 -6.17 5.98
CA ALA A 72 -9.14 -6.07 5.74
C ALA A 72 -8.30 -7.16 6.41
N CYS A 73 -8.82 -7.83 7.43
CA CYS A 73 -8.07 -8.82 8.20
C CYS A 73 -7.55 -9.96 7.32
N GLY A 74 -6.24 -10.19 7.37
CA GLY A 74 -5.58 -11.22 6.57
C GLY A 74 -5.31 -10.83 5.11
N ARG A 75 -5.81 -9.69 4.62
CA ARG A 75 -5.45 -9.17 3.28
C ARG A 75 -3.95 -8.92 3.22
N GLN A 76 -3.37 -9.19 2.07
CA GLN A 76 -1.97 -8.92 1.79
C GLN A 76 -1.85 -7.71 0.89
N TYR A 77 -0.80 -6.93 1.07
CA TYR A 77 -0.52 -5.77 0.24
C TYR A 77 0.94 -5.77 -0.15
N GLU A 78 1.21 -5.46 -1.40
CA GLU A 78 2.52 -4.96 -1.83
C GLU A 78 2.61 -3.48 -1.46
N VAL A 79 3.71 -3.10 -0.82
CA VAL A 79 3.93 -1.74 -0.30
C VAL A 79 5.32 -1.27 -0.68
N ARG A 80 5.42 -0.03 -1.18
CA ARG A 80 6.70 0.62 -1.50
C ARG A 80 6.71 2.06 -1.00
N CYS A 81 7.86 2.51 -0.50
CA CYS A 81 8.10 3.91 -0.17
C CYS A 81 8.31 4.73 -1.44
N ILE A 82 7.53 5.80 -1.62
CA ILE A 82 7.66 6.71 -2.77
C ILE A 82 8.30 8.05 -2.38
N SER A 83 8.09 8.52 -1.16
CA SER A 83 8.77 9.69 -0.62
C SER A 83 8.67 9.77 0.91
N ALA A 84 9.49 10.64 1.51
CA ALA A 84 9.44 11.01 2.92
C ALA A 84 9.85 12.48 3.08
N ALA A 85 9.67 13.03 4.28
CA ALA A 85 10.05 14.42 4.57
C ALA A 85 11.56 14.68 4.37
N ALA A 86 12.40 13.73 4.78
CA ALA A 86 13.84 13.79 4.57
C ALA A 86 14.23 13.11 3.23
N PRO A 87 14.97 13.77 2.34
CA PRO A 87 15.48 13.16 1.12
C PRO A 87 16.34 11.92 1.40
N GLY A 88 16.28 10.92 0.51
CA GLY A 88 17.07 9.69 0.64
C GLY A 88 16.57 8.71 1.72
N THR A 89 15.40 8.95 2.31
CA THR A 89 14.82 8.03 3.31
C THR A 89 14.36 6.72 2.70
N CYS A 90 13.64 6.75 1.57
CA CYS A 90 13.14 5.54 0.93
C CYS A 90 14.30 4.70 0.37
N ILE A 91 14.21 3.38 0.50
CA ILE A 91 15.13 2.44 -0.16
C ILE A 91 14.67 2.28 -1.62
N PRO A 92 15.48 2.69 -2.62
CA PRO A 92 15.04 2.68 -4.02
C PRO A 92 14.73 1.27 -4.53
N GLY A 93 13.62 1.13 -5.26
CA GLY A 93 13.21 -0.14 -5.89
C GLY A 93 12.71 -1.22 -4.94
N GLN A 94 12.60 -0.92 -3.63
CA GLN A 94 12.19 -1.89 -2.63
C GLN A 94 10.67 -1.91 -2.46
N THR A 95 10.08 -3.04 -2.79
CA THR A 95 8.68 -3.38 -2.51
C THR A 95 8.65 -4.55 -1.54
N ILE A 96 7.74 -4.53 -0.56
CA ILE A 96 7.53 -5.61 0.39
C ILE A 96 6.09 -6.08 0.34
N GLN A 97 5.86 -7.35 0.68
CA GLN A 97 4.52 -7.86 0.93
C GLN A 97 4.26 -7.87 2.43
N ILE A 98 3.14 -7.29 2.86
CA ILE A 98 2.70 -7.27 4.27
C ILE A 98 1.31 -7.89 4.40
N LYS A 99 1.02 -8.45 5.57
CA LYS A 99 -0.33 -8.90 5.94
C LYS A 99 -0.98 -7.95 6.94
N ILE A 100 -2.25 -7.61 6.75
CA ILE A 100 -3.02 -6.86 7.74
C ILE A 100 -3.42 -7.79 8.88
N VAL A 101 -3.04 -7.42 10.11
CA VAL A 101 -3.30 -8.20 11.33
C VAL A 101 -4.05 -7.39 12.39
N ASP A 102 -4.21 -6.08 12.21
CA ASP A 102 -4.85 -5.22 13.21
C ASP A 102 -5.54 -3.99 12.57
N ARG A 103 -6.25 -3.22 13.39
CA ARG A 103 -6.81 -1.90 13.06
C ARG A 103 -5.99 -0.82 13.73
N ALA A 104 -5.49 0.14 12.96
CA ALA A 104 -4.62 1.20 13.45
C ALA A 104 -5.24 2.04 14.58
N GLN A 105 -6.55 2.31 14.52
CA GLN A 105 -7.24 3.14 15.50
C GLN A 105 -7.43 2.46 16.87
N SER A 106 -7.44 1.13 16.92
CA SER A 106 -7.64 0.35 18.15
C SER A 106 -6.44 -0.51 18.55
N SER A 107 -5.33 -0.41 17.83
CA SER A 107 -4.07 -1.09 18.17
C SER A 107 -3.62 -0.69 19.58
N VAL A 108 -3.18 -1.68 20.35
CA VAL A 108 -2.67 -1.46 21.72
C VAL A 108 -1.36 -0.68 21.72
N SER A 109 -0.51 -0.93 20.73
CA SER A 109 0.70 -0.15 20.54
C SER A 109 0.40 1.11 19.73
N ARG A 110 0.92 2.24 20.23
CA ARG A 110 0.71 3.55 19.63
C ARG A 110 1.59 3.69 18.38
N PRO A 111 1.02 4.05 17.21
CA PRO A 111 1.81 4.31 16.03
C PRO A 111 2.67 5.57 16.18
N SER A 112 3.76 5.65 15.42
CA SER A 112 4.61 6.85 15.33
C SER A 112 3.85 8.09 14.89
N VAL A 113 2.85 7.93 14.00
CA VAL A 113 1.91 8.96 13.56
C VAL A 113 0.52 8.33 13.43
N THR A 114 -0.52 9.03 13.86
CA THR A 114 -1.92 8.58 13.76
C THR A 114 -2.56 9.00 12.44
N GLY A 115 -3.59 8.27 11.99
CA GLY A 115 -4.38 8.65 10.82
C GLY A 115 -3.72 8.33 9.48
N THR A 116 -2.70 7.48 9.46
CA THR A 116 -2.09 6.98 8.23
C THR A 116 -2.94 5.89 7.57
N SER A 117 -2.74 5.68 6.27
CA SER A 117 -3.43 4.63 5.51
C SER A 117 -3.08 3.24 6.05
N MET A 118 -1.82 3.02 6.43
CA MET A 118 -1.34 1.81 7.09
C MET A 118 -0.41 2.16 8.26
N VAL A 119 -0.33 1.28 9.25
CA VAL A 119 0.71 1.30 10.28
C VAL A 119 1.49 0.00 10.17
N LEU A 120 2.73 0.07 9.70
CA LEU A 120 3.57 -1.10 9.44
C LEU A 120 4.30 -1.52 10.71
N SER A 121 4.53 -2.81 10.92
CA SER A 121 5.47 -3.25 11.96
C SER A 121 6.82 -2.53 11.76
N THR A 122 7.57 -2.26 12.84
CA THR A 122 8.91 -1.66 12.70
C THR A 122 9.79 -2.43 11.71
N THR A 123 9.68 -3.76 11.65
CA THR A 123 10.38 -4.59 10.66
C THR A 123 9.96 -4.27 9.22
N ALA A 124 8.66 -4.19 8.94
CA ALA A 124 8.15 -3.85 7.61
C ALA A 124 8.50 -2.41 7.21
N PHE A 125 8.39 -1.46 8.13
CA PHE A 125 8.74 -0.06 7.86
C PHE A 125 10.23 0.09 7.50
N GLN A 126 11.12 -0.53 8.28
CA GLN A 126 12.57 -0.49 8.05
C GLN A 126 13.00 -1.24 6.79
N ALA A 127 12.16 -2.15 6.28
CA ALA A 127 12.43 -2.83 5.03
C ALA A 127 12.24 -1.93 3.79
N ILE A 128 11.51 -0.81 3.89
CA ILE A 128 11.29 0.12 2.75
C ILE A 128 11.87 1.53 2.98
N ALA A 129 12.34 1.82 4.19
CA ALA A 129 12.89 3.12 4.55
C ALA A 129 13.98 3.03 5.61
N SER A 130 14.92 3.98 5.60
CA SER A 130 15.84 4.18 6.70
C SER A 130 15.10 4.66 7.96
N SER A 131 15.57 4.25 9.13
CA SER A 131 14.84 4.32 10.40
C SER A 131 14.63 5.72 10.99
N SER A 132 14.96 6.80 10.27
CA SER A 132 14.91 8.18 10.78
C SER A 132 13.55 8.87 10.60
N SER A 133 12.67 8.38 9.73
CA SER A 133 11.37 9.01 9.48
C SER A 133 10.26 8.48 10.38
N SER A 134 9.38 9.37 10.84
CA SER A 134 8.19 9.01 11.62
C SER A 134 7.05 8.47 10.75
N PHE A 135 6.96 8.87 9.48
CA PHE A 135 6.02 8.34 8.50
C PHE A 135 6.59 8.43 7.08
N LEU A 136 5.97 7.72 6.15
CA LEU A 136 6.33 7.68 4.73
C LEU A 136 5.10 7.95 3.88
N ASN A 137 5.32 8.50 2.69
CA ASN A 137 4.34 8.36 1.62
C ASN A 137 4.63 7.04 0.91
N ILE A 138 3.60 6.22 0.76
CA ILE A 138 3.69 4.90 0.16
C ILE A 138 2.77 4.80 -1.04
N GLU A 139 3.14 3.93 -1.96
CA GLU A 139 2.18 3.29 -2.85
C GLU A 139 1.90 1.88 -2.33
N PHE A 140 0.68 1.39 -2.54
CA PHE A 140 0.30 0.05 -2.16
C PHE A 140 -0.77 -0.53 -3.09
N GLN A 141 -0.76 -1.86 -3.21
CA GLN A 141 -1.78 -2.60 -3.97
C GLN A 141 -2.02 -3.96 -3.30
N GLN A 142 -3.25 -4.47 -3.40
CA GLN A 142 -3.65 -5.75 -2.81
C GLN A 142 -3.30 -6.93 -3.72
#